data_AF-A0AB33F3U1-F1
#
_entry.id   AF-A0AB33F3U1-F1
#
_cell.length_a   1.000
_cell.length_b   1.000
_cell.length_c   1.000
_cell.angle_alpha   90.00
_cell.angle_beta   90.00
_cell.angle_gamma   90.00
#
_symmetry.space_group_name_H-M   'P 1'
#
loop_
_entity.id
_entity.type
_entity.pdbx_description
1 polymer ?
#
loop_
_entity_poly.entity_id
_entity_poly.type
_entity_poly.pdbx_seq_one_letter_code
_entity_poly.pdbx_strand_id
1 'polypeptide(L)'
;MNRTTRRRADALTSDMFAMPRPAAQIPGSMDFRQPISLLVGDMLKDAHAAGIDRFEIAARASRLAGRDVSKAMLDGYTAESREEFNVPLWLAPVLEVVCSSTRLAEWHGGVVGGQLLLGAATLDAEIGRLEREKQRANEQIRALKEMSRRVR
;
A
#
# COMPACT_ATOMS: atom_id res chain seq x y z
N MET A 1 -3.78 -5.87 50.67
CA MET A 1 -3.19 -6.77 49.67
C MET A 1 -3.70 -6.39 48.28
N ASN A 2 -2.81 -5.86 47.43
CA ASN A 2 -3.10 -5.44 46.06
C ASN A 2 -3.37 -6.65 45.16
N ARG A 3 -4.58 -6.77 44.60
CA ARG A 3 -4.87 -7.71 43.51
C ARG A 3 -4.45 -7.06 42.18
N THR A 4 -3.27 -7.41 41.72
CA THR A 4 -2.81 -7.10 40.35
C THR A 4 -3.67 -7.88 39.37
N THR A 5 -4.61 -7.21 38.70
CA THR A 5 -5.38 -7.78 37.60
C THR A 5 -4.45 -8.02 36.41
N ARG A 6 -4.01 -9.27 36.23
CA ARG A 6 -3.24 -9.69 35.05
C ARG A 6 -4.15 -9.56 33.82
N ARG A 7 -3.89 -8.56 32.97
CA ARG A 7 -4.62 -8.34 31.72
C ARG A 7 -4.49 -9.59 30.86
N ARG A 8 -5.58 -10.34 30.69
CA ARG A 8 -5.62 -11.57 29.89
C ARG A 8 -5.51 -11.12 28.42
N ALA A 9 -4.44 -11.53 27.73
CA ALA A 9 -4.25 -11.21 26.32
C ALA A 9 -5.39 -11.85 25.52
N ASP A 10 -6.10 -11.03 24.74
CA ASP A 10 -7.19 -11.47 23.86
C ASP A 10 -6.57 -12.14 22.62
N ALA A 11 -6.70 -13.46 22.56
CA ALA A 11 -6.13 -14.27 21.50
C ALA A 11 -6.81 -14.08 20.13
N LEU A 12 -8.01 -13.50 20.11
CA LEU A 12 -8.81 -13.38 18.88
C LEU A 12 -8.61 -12.03 18.17
N THR A 13 -8.21 -10.98 18.91
CA THR A 13 -8.13 -9.61 18.39
C THR A 13 -6.68 -9.11 18.22
N SER A 14 -5.68 -9.93 18.59
CA SER A 14 -4.29 -9.48 18.74
C SER A 14 -3.63 -8.94 17.46
N ASP A 15 -4.18 -9.20 16.27
CA ASP A 15 -3.59 -8.81 14.98
C ASP A 15 -4.59 -8.17 14.00
N MET A 16 -5.78 -7.77 14.46
CA MET A 16 -6.83 -7.22 13.57
C MET A 16 -6.43 -5.89 12.89
N PHE A 17 -5.39 -5.23 13.41
CA PHE A 17 -4.87 -3.96 12.89
C PHE A 17 -3.34 -3.99 12.81
N ALA A 18 -2.80 -5.08 12.22
CA ALA A 18 -1.38 -5.22 11.97
C ALA A 18 -0.85 -4.02 11.20
N MET A 19 -0.10 -3.14 11.87
CA MET A 19 0.56 -2.02 11.20
C MET A 19 1.62 -2.58 10.24
N PRO A 20 1.59 -2.22 8.94
CA PRO A 20 2.62 -2.65 8.01
C PRO A 20 4.01 -2.29 8.56
N ARG A 21 4.94 -3.24 8.45
CA ARG A 21 6.33 -3.02 8.84
C ARG A 21 7.20 -3.00 7.59
N PRO A 22 8.21 -2.12 7.53
CA PRO A 22 9.15 -2.13 6.42
C PRO A 22 9.78 -3.52 6.25
N ALA A 23 10.08 -3.89 5.01
CA ALA A 23 10.79 -5.11 4.70
C ALA A 23 12.11 -5.19 5.48
N ALA A 24 12.46 -6.39 5.93
CA ALA A 24 13.69 -6.61 6.68
C ALA A 24 14.91 -6.25 5.81
N GLN A 25 15.81 -5.44 6.36
CA GLN A 25 17.03 -4.98 5.68
C GLN A 25 18.17 -5.99 5.89
N ILE A 26 17.95 -7.21 5.42
CA ILE A 26 18.92 -8.31 5.50
C ILE A 26 19.64 -8.39 4.15
N PRO A 27 20.97 -8.57 4.10
CA PRO A 27 21.67 -8.74 2.83
C PRO A 27 21.04 -9.85 1.97
N GLY A 28 20.65 -9.51 0.74
CA GLY A 28 20.02 -10.44 -0.21
C GLY A 28 18.50 -10.61 -0.07
N SER A 29 17.82 -9.98 0.90
CA SER A 29 16.37 -10.13 1.08
C SER A 29 15.51 -9.14 0.29
N MET A 30 16.12 -8.24 -0.48
CA MET A 30 15.42 -7.17 -1.23
C MET A 30 15.47 -7.36 -2.75
N ASP A 31 15.59 -8.60 -3.21
CA ASP A 31 15.37 -8.95 -4.61
C ASP A 31 13.87 -9.11 -4.88
N PHE A 32 13.27 -8.10 -5.49
CA PHE A 32 11.83 -8.04 -5.71
C PHE A 32 11.39 -8.39 -7.13
N ARG A 33 12.31 -8.83 -8.00
CA ARG A 33 12.01 -9.11 -9.42
C ARG A 33 10.91 -10.16 -9.57
N GLN A 34 11.00 -11.26 -8.84
CA GLN A 34 9.99 -12.33 -8.88
C GLN A 34 8.62 -11.88 -8.33
N PRO A 35 8.52 -11.30 -7.11
CA PRO A 35 7.25 -10.75 -6.61
C PRO A 35 6.57 -9.78 -7.60
N ILE A 36 7.34 -8.86 -8.20
CA ILE A 36 6.81 -7.90 -9.17
C ILE A 36 6.27 -8.62 -10.42
N SER A 37 7.00 -9.59 -10.98
CA SER A 37 6.53 -10.39 -12.12
C SER A 37 5.22 -11.13 -11.82
N LEU A 38 5.09 -11.70 -10.63
CA LEU A 38 3.86 -12.38 -10.21
C LEU A 38 2.69 -11.40 -10.09
N LEU A 39 2.89 -10.25 -9.45
CA LEU A 39 1.87 -9.21 -9.32
C LEU A 39 1.39 -8.70 -10.68
N VAL A 40 2.31 -8.42 -11.61
CA VAL A 40 1.96 -8.04 -12.98
C VAL A 40 1.20 -9.17 -13.66
N GLY A 41 1.63 -10.42 -13.49
CA GLY A 41 0.94 -11.59 -14.01
C GLY A 41 -0.51 -11.66 -13.54
N ASP A 42 -0.76 -11.44 -12.26
CA ASP A 42 -2.10 -11.46 -11.68
C ASP A 42 -2.94 -10.26 -12.15
N MET A 43 -2.37 -9.06 -12.27
CA MET A 43 -3.05 -7.91 -12.88
C MET A 43 -3.52 -8.21 -14.31
N LEU A 44 -2.67 -8.85 -15.13
CA LEU A 44 -3.02 -9.21 -16.50
C LEU A 44 -4.08 -10.33 -16.56
N LYS A 45 -4.05 -11.28 -15.62
CA LYS A 45 -5.08 -12.33 -15.51
C LYS A 45 -6.43 -11.75 -15.09
N ASP A 46 -6.45 -10.87 -14.09
CA ASP A 46 -7.66 -10.18 -13.61
C ASP A 46 -8.28 -9.34 -14.73
N ALA A 47 -7.45 -8.59 -15.48
CA ALA A 47 -7.90 -7.83 -16.64
C ALA A 47 -8.47 -8.73 -17.76
N HIS A 48 -7.86 -9.89 -18.01
CA HIS A 48 -8.37 -10.86 -18.96
C HIS A 48 -9.73 -11.43 -18.53
N ALA A 49 -9.90 -11.76 -17.25
CA ALA A 49 -11.18 -12.18 -16.70
C ALA A 49 -12.26 -11.09 -16.81
N ALA A 50 -11.87 -9.82 -16.79
CA ALA A 50 -12.73 -8.67 -17.05
C ALA A 50 -12.96 -8.36 -18.54
N GLY A 51 -12.44 -9.21 -19.44
CA GLY A 51 -12.66 -9.11 -20.89
C GLY A 51 -11.64 -8.28 -21.67
N ILE A 52 -10.52 -7.86 -21.04
CA ILE A 52 -9.46 -7.10 -21.70
C ILE A 52 -8.27 -8.01 -21.96
N ASP A 53 -7.97 -8.28 -23.23
CA ASP A 53 -6.82 -9.11 -23.59
C ASP A 53 -5.48 -8.35 -23.52
N ARG A 54 -4.37 -9.09 -23.60
CA ARG A 54 -3.01 -8.51 -23.50
C ARG A 54 -2.67 -7.58 -24.66
N PHE A 55 -3.26 -7.76 -25.85
CA PHE A 55 -3.03 -6.86 -26.98
C PHE A 55 -3.69 -5.51 -26.73
N GLU A 56 -4.92 -5.54 -26.21
CA GLU A 56 -5.63 -4.33 -25.84
C GLU A 56 -4.94 -3.61 -24.68
N ILE A 57 -4.46 -4.33 -23.66
CA ILE A 57 -3.67 -3.75 -22.57
C ILE A 57 -2.43 -3.03 -23.14
N ALA A 58 -1.67 -3.71 -24.00
CA ALA A 58 -0.49 -3.14 -24.63
C ALA A 58 -0.81 -1.87 -25.45
N ALA A 59 -1.89 -1.88 -26.22
CA ALA A 59 -2.33 -0.73 -27.00
C ALA A 59 -2.78 0.45 -26.13
N ARG A 60 -3.54 0.20 -25.06
CA ARG A 60 -3.96 1.23 -24.10
C ARG A 60 -2.76 1.81 -23.35
N ALA A 61 -1.85 0.95 -22.88
CA ALA A 61 -0.62 1.36 -22.21
C ALA A 61 0.26 2.22 -23.12
N SER A 62 0.40 1.84 -24.40
CA SER A 62 1.18 2.62 -25.37
C SER A 62 0.64 4.03 -25.55
N ARG A 63 -0.69 4.17 -25.68
CA ARG A 63 -1.36 5.47 -25.81
C ARG A 63 -1.17 6.35 -24.58
N LEU A 64 -1.31 5.78 -23.38
CA LEU A 64 -1.15 6.53 -22.14
C LEU A 64 0.30 6.92 -21.87
N ALA A 65 1.26 6.05 -22.20
CA ALA A 65 2.67 6.29 -21.99
C ALA A 65 3.32 7.17 -23.08
N GLY A 66 2.63 7.38 -24.21
CA GLY A 66 3.19 8.08 -25.37
C GLY A 66 4.37 7.36 -26.02
N ARG A 67 4.51 6.04 -25.80
CA ARG A 67 5.58 5.20 -26.36
C ARG A 67 5.11 3.76 -26.49
N ASP A 68 5.71 3.03 -27.42
CA ASP A 68 5.29 1.66 -27.70
C ASP A 68 5.54 0.72 -26.52
N VAL A 69 4.46 0.04 -26.13
CA VAL A 69 4.40 -1.10 -25.22
C VAL A 69 3.79 -2.24 -26.01
N SER A 70 4.53 -3.34 -26.19
CA SER A 70 4.05 -4.48 -26.98
C SER A 70 3.54 -5.61 -26.09
N LYS A 71 2.66 -6.46 -26.65
CA LYS A 71 2.24 -7.71 -25.99
C LYS A 71 3.43 -8.61 -25.62
N ALA A 72 4.46 -8.64 -26.46
CA ALA A 72 5.70 -9.40 -26.19
C ALA A 72 6.48 -8.84 -24.98
N MET A 73 6.43 -7.53 -24.75
CA MET A 73 6.99 -6.94 -23.52
C MET A 73 6.19 -7.42 -22.30
N LEU A 74 4.86 -7.37 -22.36
CA LEU A 74 3.99 -7.84 -21.26
C LEU A 74 4.22 -9.32 -20.93
N ASP A 75 4.31 -10.17 -21.95
CA ASP A 75 4.64 -11.59 -21.74
C ASP A 75 6.01 -11.75 -21.07
N GLY A 76 7.00 -10.99 -21.54
CA GLY A 76 8.34 -10.99 -20.99
C GLY A 76 8.37 -10.61 -19.50
N TYR A 77 7.62 -9.59 -19.09
CA TYR A 77 7.55 -9.13 -17.69
C TYR A 77 7.00 -10.20 -16.74
N THR A 78 6.24 -11.16 -17.26
CA THR A 78 5.60 -12.23 -16.49
C THR A 78 6.28 -13.59 -16.65
N ALA A 79 7.34 -13.68 -17.46
CA ALA A 79 8.00 -14.93 -17.78
C ALA A 79 9.02 -15.31 -16.68
N GLU A 80 8.84 -16.50 -16.09
CA GLU A 80 9.77 -17.05 -15.09
C GLU A 80 11.21 -17.20 -15.63
N SER A 81 11.36 -17.44 -16.93
CA SER A 81 12.67 -17.58 -17.58
C SER A 81 13.40 -16.27 -17.86
N ARG A 82 12.80 -15.11 -17.55
CA ARG A 82 13.34 -13.77 -17.87
C ARG A 82 13.37 -12.85 -16.65
N GLU A 83 14.00 -13.29 -15.57
CA GLU A 83 14.06 -12.57 -14.29
C GLU A 83 14.61 -11.13 -14.41
N GLU A 84 15.56 -10.88 -15.32
CA GLU A 84 16.13 -9.55 -15.54
C GLU A 84 15.25 -8.63 -16.42
N PHE A 85 14.26 -9.18 -17.10
CA PHE A 85 13.34 -8.42 -17.94
C PHE A 85 12.07 -8.08 -17.16
N ASN A 86 12.22 -7.25 -16.13
CA ASN A 86 11.13 -6.86 -15.24
C ASN A 86 10.42 -5.59 -15.72
N VAL A 87 9.20 -5.34 -15.21
CA VAL A 87 8.45 -4.13 -15.55
C VAL A 87 9.22 -2.89 -15.08
N PRO A 88 9.48 -1.90 -15.94
CA PRO A 88 10.14 -0.68 -15.51
C PRO A 88 9.18 0.18 -14.68
N LEU A 89 9.70 0.89 -13.68
CA LEU A 89 8.89 1.66 -12.73
C LEU A 89 7.95 2.68 -13.41
N TRP A 90 8.36 3.28 -14.53
CA TRP A 90 7.52 4.23 -15.26
C TRP A 90 6.25 3.59 -15.86
N LEU A 91 6.28 2.28 -16.15
CA LEU A 91 5.17 1.55 -16.75
C LEU A 91 4.24 0.95 -15.70
N ALA A 92 4.73 0.73 -14.47
CA ALA A 92 3.93 0.21 -13.36
C ALA A 92 2.60 0.97 -13.15
N PRO A 93 2.58 2.30 -12.95
CA PRO A 93 1.33 3.03 -12.74
C PRO A 93 0.43 3.03 -13.99
N VAL A 94 1.00 2.93 -15.19
CA VAL A 94 0.22 2.83 -16.43
C VAL A 94 -0.53 1.49 -16.49
N LEU A 95 0.14 0.38 -16.14
CA LEU A 95 -0.51 -0.94 -16.10
C LEU A 95 -1.56 -1.02 -15.01
N GLU A 96 -1.32 -0.39 -13.85
CA GLU A 96 -2.33 -0.27 -12.80
C GLU A 96 -3.60 0.42 -13.28
N VAL A 97 -3.48 1.54 -14.00
CA VAL A 97 -4.62 2.23 -14.59
C VAL A 97 -5.31 1.40 -15.68
N VAL A 98 -4.54 0.79 -16.59
CA VAL A 98 -5.11 0.03 -17.73
C VAL A 98 -5.81 -1.25 -17.26
N CYS A 99 -5.26 -1.91 -16.24
CA CYS A 99 -5.82 -3.13 -15.66
C CYS A 99 -6.81 -2.86 -14.52
N SER A 100 -7.12 -1.60 -14.21
CA SER A 100 -7.98 -1.22 -13.08
C SER A 100 -7.55 -1.87 -11.76
N SER A 101 -6.25 -1.84 -11.46
CA SER A 101 -5.63 -2.53 -10.33
C SER A 101 -4.67 -1.61 -9.58
N THR A 102 -4.48 -1.87 -8.29
CA THR A 102 -3.62 -1.10 -7.37
C THR A 102 -2.55 -1.97 -6.72
N ARG A 103 -2.39 -3.22 -7.21
CA ARG A 103 -1.58 -4.27 -6.58
C ARG A 103 -0.11 -3.88 -6.42
N LEU A 104 0.49 -3.19 -7.39
CA LEU A 104 1.91 -2.80 -7.33
C LEU A 104 2.12 -1.65 -6.34
N ALA A 105 1.23 -0.66 -6.34
CA ALA A 105 1.27 0.46 -5.41
C ALA A 105 1.02 0.01 -3.97
N GLU A 106 0.05 -0.88 -3.75
CA GLU A 106 -0.22 -1.49 -2.44
C GLU A 106 0.98 -2.29 -1.95
N TRP A 107 1.54 -3.15 -2.81
CA TRP A 107 2.72 -3.94 -2.47
C TRP A 107 3.93 -3.07 -2.16
N HIS A 108 4.20 -2.05 -2.98
CA HIS A 108 5.32 -1.13 -2.75
C HIS A 108 5.15 -0.35 -1.45
N GLY A 109 3.93 0.10 -1.15
CA GLY A 109 3.58 0.66 0.15
C GLY A 109 3.92 -0.29 1.30
N GLY A 110 3.53 -1.56 1.18
CA GLY A 110 3.85 -2.61 2.16
C GLY A 110 5.36 -2.82 2.35
N VAL A 111 6.15 -2.80 1.28
CA VAL A 111 7.62 -2.92 1.35
C VAL A 111 8.24 -1.83 2.22
N VAL A 112 7.72 -0.61 2.16
CA VAL A 112 8.23 0.52 2.96
C VAL A 112 7.54 0.65 4.32
N GLY A 113 6.66 -0.30 4.69
CA GLY A 113 5.89 -0.27 5.94
C GLY A 113 4.74 0.75 5.94
N GLY A 114 4.31 1.16 4.75
CA GLY A 114 3.13 1.97 4.54
C GLY A 114 1.89 1.15 4.17
N GLN A 115 0.78 1.87 4.03
CA GLN A 115 -0.48 1.34 3.51
C GLN A 115 -1.02 2.34 2.49
N LEU A 116 -1.50 1.84 1.34
CA LEU A 116 -2.17 2.67 0.36
C LEU A 116 -3.62 2.88 0.79
N LEU A 117 -4.04 4.15 0.90
CA LEU A 117 -5.43 4.54 1.13
C LEU A 117 -5.94 5.24 -0.11
N LEU A 118 -7.08 4.77 -0.64
CA LEU A 118 -7.67 5.28 -1.87
C LEU A 118 -9.07 5.82 -1.62
N GLY A 119 -9.43 6.87 -2.35
CA GLY A 119 -10.77 7.45 -2.36
C GLY A 119 -11.23 7.90 -0.97
N ALA A 120 -12.42 7.45 -0.57
CA ALA A 120 -13.04 7.85 0.69
C ALA A 120 -12.20 7.51 1.93
N ALA A 121 -11.42 6.41 1.89
CA ALA A 121 -10.58 6.00 3.01
C ALA A 121 -9.50 7.03 3.37
N THR A 122 -9.08 7.87 2.41
CA THR A 122 -8.15 8.97 2.67
C THR A 122 -8.80 10.05 3.55
N LEU A 123 -10.10 10.31 3.38
CA LEU A 123 -10.83 11.29 4.19
C LEU A 123 -10.99 10.79 5.64
N ASP A 124 -11.32 9.52 5.83
CA ASP A 124 -11.46 8.93 7.16
C ASP A 124 -10.15 8.99 7.96
N ALA A 125 -9.03 8.71 7.30
CA ALA A 125 -7.71 8.82 7.92
C ALA A 125 -7.40 10.27 8.36
N GLU A 126 -7.76 11.25 7.54
CA GLU A 126 -7.56 12.67 7.83
C GLU A 126 -8.47 13.17 8.95
N ILE A 127 -9.74 12.75 8.98
CA ILE A 127 -10.67 13.01 10.08
C ILE A 127 -10.07 12.48 11.39
N GLY A 128 -9.62 11.23 11.39
CA GLY A 128 -9.00 10.62 12.57
C GLY A 128 -7.73 11.37 13.04
N ARG A 129 -6.94 11.93 12.13
CA ARG A 129 -5.79 12.78 12.47
C ARG A 129 -6.24 14.07 13.17
N LEU A 130 -7.21 14.77 12.61
CA LEU A 130 -7.75 16.02 13.16
C LEU A 130 -8.41 15.80 14.53
N GLU A 131 -9.09 14.66 14.73
CA GLU A 131 -9.68 14.33 16.03
C GLU A 131 -8.62 14.14 17.12
N ARG A 132 -7.49 13.50 16.80
CA ARG A 132 -6.35 13.37 17.73
C ARG A 132 -5.75 14.72 18.07
N GLU A 133 -5.65 15.62 17.10
CA GLU A 133 -5.15 16.99 17.32
C GLU A 133 -6.08 17.80 18.20
N LYS A 134 -7.40 17.74 17.93
CA LYS A 134 -8.43 18.33 18.79
C LYS A 134 -8.32 17.84 20.23
N GLN A 135 -8.13 16.53 20.41
CA GLN A 135 -7.98 15.94 21.74
C GLN A 135 -6.73 16.47 22.48
N ARG A 136 -5.57 16.51 21.80
CA ARG A 136 -4.34 17.07 22.38
C ARG A 136 -4.48 18.55 22.74
N ALA A 137 -5.10 19.35 21.88
CA ALA A 137 -5.35 20.75 22.16
C ALA A 137 -6.27 20.94 23.37
N ASN A 138 -7.31 20.12 23.51
CA ASN A 138 -8.20 20.14 24.66
C ASN A 138 -7.47 19.80 25.97
N GLU A 139 -6.55 18.83 25.94
CA GLU A 139 -5.71 18.47 27.10
C GLU A 139 -4.80 19.64 27.50
N GLN A 140 -4.15 20.29 26.53
CA GLN A 140 -3.33 21.48 26.78
C GLN A 140 -4.16 22.64 27.37
N ILE A 141 -5.35 22.91 26.83
CA ILE A 141 -6.26 23.93 27.34
C ILE A 141 -6.65 23.64 28.80
N ARG A 142 -6.94 22.37 29.13
CA ARG A 142 -7.24 21.97 30.51
C ARG A 142 -6.06 22.24 31.45
N ALA A 143 -4.85 21.85 31.05
CA ALA A 143 -3.64 22.08 31.84
C ALA A 143 -3.39 23.58 32.08
N LEU A 144 -3.52 24.41 31.05
CA LEU A 144 -3.36 25.87 31.16
C LEU A 144 -4.42 26.51 32.07
N LYS A 145 -5.68 26.05 31.99
CA LYS A 145 -6.76 26.51 32.89
C LYS A 145 -6.46 26.18 34.35
N GLU A 146 -5.91 25.00 34.64
CA GLU A 146 -5.50 24.63 35.99
C GLU A 146 -4.36 25.51 36.51
N MET A 147 -3.34 25.76 35.69
CA MET A 147 -2.24 26.66 36.04
C MET A 147 -2.74 28.08 36.31
N SER A 148 -3.62 28.61 35.45
CA SER A 148 -4.20 29.94 35.63
C SER A 148 -5.00 30.10 36.92
N ARG A 149 -5.63 29.02 37.42
CA ARG A 149 -6.35 29.03 38.70
C ARG A 149 -5.44 29.04 39.92
N ARG A 150 -4.19 28.57 39.79
CA ARG A 150 -3.20 28.55 40.88
C ARG A 150 -2.43 29.87 41.03
N VAL A 151 -2.40 30.67 39.97
CA VAL A 151 -1.74 31.99 39.93
C VAL A 151 -2.66 33.11 40.40
N ARG A 152 -3.98 32.89 40.38
CA ARG A 152 -4.98 33.76 41.02
C ARG A 152 -5.20 33.32 42.45
#